data_AF-A0A943LCU9-F1
#
_entry.id   AF-A0A943LCU9-F1
#
_cell.length_a   1.000
_cell.length_b   1.000
_cell.length_c   1.000
_cell.angle_alpha   90.00
_cell.angle_beta   90.00
_cell.angle_gamma   90.00
#
_symmetry.space_group_name_H-M   'P 1'
#
loop_
_entity.id
_entity.type
_entity.pdbx_description
1 polymer ?
#
loop_
_entity_poly.entity_id
_entity_poly.type
_entity_poly.pdbx_seq_one_letter_code
_entity_poly.pdbx_strand_id
1 'polypeptide(L)'
;MNKKTRLLLKENNKLEKTLTKESINVLTDIVVYLRGSNISEYHQEEVRHDIIEMVAEGEGRNEDISVIIGNDYKEFCDEIISSIPPRSIKERIITSIANSLTYFVTLSVIWLFSSIIFALISKNSLTLLPVTSGFIINTVLIISIAVLFVNFVCKTSFNENIASSKIKTFLIAWVV
;
A
#
# COMPACT_ATOMS: atom_id res chain seq x y z
N MET A 1 -10.12 -8.26 -5.35
CA MET A 1 -9.63 -8.03 -6.73
C MET A 1 -10.30 -8.96 -7.74
N ASN A 2 -10.83 -8.43 -8.86
CA ASN A 2 -11.45 -9.23 -9.92
C ASN A 2 -10.38 -9.88 -10.84
N LYS A 3 -10.74 -10.91 -11.61
CA LYS A 3 -9.87 -11.61 -12.57
C LYS A 3 -9.22 -10.66 -13.56
N LYS A 4 -9.95 -9.67 -14.08
CA LYS A 4 -9.43 -8.66 -15.03
C LYS A 4 -8.27 -7.88 -14.41
N THR A 5 -8.46 -7.28 -13.24
CA THR A 5 -7.42 -6.55 -12.49
C THR A 5 -6.20 -7.43 -12.20
N ARG A 6 -6.41 -8.72 -11.86
CA ARG A 6 -5.30 -9.65 -11.61
C ARG A 6 -4.48 -9.96 -12.87
N LEU A 7 -5.12 -10.01 -14.03
CA LEU A 7 -4.42 -10.21 -15.31
C LEU A 7 -3.59 -8.97 -15.65
N LEU A 8 -4.19 -7.78 -15.53
CA LEU A 8 -3.51 -6.51 -15.78
C LEU A 8 -2.32 -6.31 -14.85
N LEU A 9 -2.47 -6.59 -13.56
CA LEU A 9 -1.35 -6.56 -12.60
C LEU A 9 -0.20 -7.48 -13.02
N LYS A 10 -0.51 -8.68 -13.54
CA LYS A 10 0.53 -9.63 -13.99
C LYS A 10 1.23 -9.14 -15.26
N GLU A 11 0.51 -8.46 -16.13
CA GLU A 11 1.04 -7.85 -17.35
C GLU A 11 1.94 -6.67 -17.02
N ASN A 12 1.47 -5.74 -16.20
CA ASN A 12 2.26 -4.60 -15.70
C ASN A 12 3.54 -5.07 -15.02
N ASN A 13 3.48 -6.11 -14.17
CA ASN A 13 4.67 -6.67 -13.53
C ASN A 13 5.67 -7.31 -14.51
N LYS A 14 5.26 -7.65 -15.74
CA LYS A 14 6.18 -8.13 -16.79
C LYS A 14 6.77 -6.95 -17.55
N LEU A 15 5.95 -5.97 -17.92
CA LEU A 15 6.38 -4.79 -18.65
C LEU A 15 7.33 -3.92 -17.81
N GLU A 16 7.05 -3.75 -16.52
CA GLU A 16 7.93 -2.98 -15.62
C GLU A 16 9.36 -3.52 -15.57
N LYS A 17 9.55 -4.83 -15.79
CA LYS A 17 10.89 -5.45 -15.80
C LYS A 17 11.74 -5.07 -17.00
N THR A 18 11.14 -4.48 -18.04
CA THR A 18 11.88 -4.03 -19.23
C THR A 18 12.40 -2.61 -19.07
N LEU A 19 11.93 -1.87 -18.07
CA LEU A 19 12.33 -0.49 -17.80
C LEU A 19 13.68 -0.40 -17.10
N THR A 20 14.31 0.77 -17.16
CA THR A 20 15.52 1.04 -16.38
C THR A 20 15.22 1.12 -14.88
N LYS A 21 16.26 0.92 -14.05
CA LYS A 21 16.13 0.98 -12.58
C LYS A 21 15.69 2.36 -12.09
N GLU A 22 16.10 3.42 -12.78
CA GLU A 22 15.73 4.80 -12.47
C GLU A 22 14.23 5.03 -12.67
N SER A 23 13.71 4.66 -13.84
CA SER A 23 12.28 4.70 -14.14
C SER A 23 11.44 3.85 -13.19
N ILE A 24 11.92 2.66 -12.81
CA ILE A 24 11.23 1.79 -11.85
C ILE A 24 11.10 2.47 -10.47
N ASN A 25 12.11 3.21 -10.02
CA ASN A 25 12.04 3.91 -8.73
C ASN A 25 10.94 4.98 -8.76
N VAL A 26 10.95 5.84 -9.78
CA VAL A 26 9.94 6.90 -9.94
C VAL A 26 8.55 6.30 -10.11
N LEU A 27 8.42 5.25 -10.94
CA LEU A 27 7.17 4.51 -11.12
C LEU A 27 6.66 3.91 -9.81
N THR A 28 7.55 3.44 -8.94
CA THR A 28 7.18 2.93 -7.61
C THR A 28 6.53 4.02 -6.77
N ASP A 29 7.10 5.23 -6.75
CA ASP A 29 6.53 6.35 -6.00
C ASP A 29 5.17 6.80 -6.55
N ILE A 30 5.01 6.75 -7.88
CA ILE A 30 3.73 6.97 -8.56
C ILE A 30 2.69 5.92 -8.13
N VAL A 31 3.03 4.64 -8.18
CA VAL A 31 2.11 3.55 -7.81
C VAL A 31 1.74 3.63 -6.32
N VAL A 32 2.68 4.01 -5.45
CA VAL A 32 2.42 4.23 -4.02
C VAL A 32 1.46 5.41 -3.81
N TYR A 33 1.62 6.50 -4.57
CA TYR A 33 0.69 7.64 -4.54
C TYR A 33 -0.72 7.23 -4.98
N LEU A 34 -0.83 6.56 -6.13
CA LEU A 34 -2.09 6.08 -6.69
C LEU A 34 -2.80 5.09 -5.75
N ARG A 35 -2.04 4.30 -4.97
CA ARG A 35 -2.62 3.38 -3.99
C ARG A 35 -3.41 4.09 -2.90
N GLY A 36 -2.98 5.29 -2.52
CA GLY A 36 -3.67 6.13 -1.53
C GLY A 36 -4.81 6.98 -2.09
N SER A 37 -4.98 7.02 -3.41
CA SER A 37 -6.00 7.85 -4.06
C SER A 37 -7.37 7.16 -4.15
N ASN A 38 -8.41 7.95 -4.43
CA ASN A 38 -9.80 7.48 -4.41
C ASN A 38 -10.26 6.83 -5.73
N ILE A 39 -9.37 6.12 -6.44
CA ILE A 39 -9.66 5.42 -7.71
C ILE A 39 -9.64 3.90 -7.51
N SER A 40 -10.43 3.15 -8.27
CA SER A 40 -10.56 1.68 -8.12
C SER A 40 -9.23 0.95 -8.34
N GLU A 41 -9.03 -0.23 -7.74
CA GLU A 41 -7.81 -1.05 -7.99
C GLU A 41 -7.61 -1.35 -9.48
N TYR A 42 -8.71 -1.49 -10.23
CA TYR A 42 -8.64 -1.68 -11.68
C TYR A 42 -8.06 -0.44 -12.38
N HIS A 43 -8.58 0.76 -12.06
CA HIS A 43 -8.05 1.99 -12.65
C HIS A 43 -6.63 2.32 -12.18
N GLN A 44 -6.23 1.92 -10.97
CA GLN A 44 -4.82 2.04 -10.55
C GLN A 44 -3.89 1.24 -11.47
N GLU A 45 -4.25 0.00 -11.80
CA GLU A 45 -3.44 -0.82 -12.69
C GLU A 45 -3.55 -0.38 -14.17
N GLU A 46 -4.67 0.22 -14.59
CA GLU A 46 -4.83 0.82 -15.92
C GLU A 46 -3.90 2.03 -16.07
N VAL A 47 -3.93 2.98 -15.13
CA VAL A 47 -3.00 4.12 -15.11
C VAL A 47 -1.55 3.66 -15.05
N ARG A 48 -1.23 2.66 -14.21
CA ARG A 48 0.12 2.10 -14.14
C ARG A 48 0.57 1.52 -15.49
N HIS A 49 -0.34 0.85 -16.20
CA HIS A 49 -0.05 0.31 -17.53
C HIS A 49 0.31 1.42 -18.52
N ASP A 50 -0.54 2.44 -18.60
CA ASP A 50 -0.37 3.57 -19.52
C ASP A 50 0.95 4.31 -19.24
N ILE A 51 1.30 4.50 -17.97
CA ILE A 51 2.59 5.13 -17.59
C ILE A 51 3.77 4.22 -17.95
N ILE A 52 3.68 2.90 -17.74
CA ILE A 52 4.75 1.97 -18.15
C ILE A 52 4.98 2.04 -19.65
N GLU A 53 3.92 2.05 -20.47
CA GLU A 53 4.04 2.17 -21.92
C GLU A 53 4.67 3.50 -22.34
N MET A 54 4.17 4.62 -21.79
CA MET A 54 4.70 5.95 -22.07
C MET A 54 6.19 6.06 -21.71
N VAL A 55 6.58 5.52 -20.55
CA VAL A 55 7.97 5.50 -20.09
C VAL A 55 8.84 4.60 -20.98
N ALA A 56 8.36 3.40 -21.33
CA ALA A 56 9.08 2.48 -22.21
C ALA A 56 9.35 3.10 -23.59
N GLU A 57 8.38 3.83 -24.15
CA GLU A 57 8.53 4.53 -25.42
C GLU A 57 9.58 5.65 -25.35
N GLY A 58 9.59 6.43 -24.26
CA GLY A 58 10.59 7.49 -24.07
C GLY A 58 11.99 6.95 -23.77
N GLU A 59 12.12 5.88 -22.99
CA GLU A 59 13.40 5.18 -22.80
C GLU A 59 13.94 4.65 -24.14
N GLY A 60 13.06 4.17 -25.04
CA GLY A 60 13.42 3.79 -26.40
C GLY A 60 13.99 4.95 -27.24
N ARG A 61 13.65 6.20 -26.90
CA ARG A 61 14.22 7.43 -27.49
C ARG A 61 15.44 7.96 -26.72
N ASN A 62 15.90 7.26 -25.68
CA ASN A 62 16.91 7.73 -24.71
C ASN A 62 16.48 9.01 -23.97
N GLU A 63 15.17 9.20 -23.75
CA GLU A 63 14.63 10.25 -22.90
C GLU A 63 14.54 9.76 -21.45
N ASP A 64 14.81 10.66 -20.51
CA ASP A 64 14.65 10.38 -19.09
C ASP A 64 13.18 10.49 -18.65
N ILE A 65 12.79 9.76 -17.61
CA ILE A 65 11.42 9.78 -17.08
C ILE A 65 10.93 11.17 -16.65
N SER A 66 11.83 12.04 -16.17
CA SER A 66 11.52 13.43 -15.85
C SER A 66 11.17 14.27 -17.08
N VAL A 67 11.70 13.92 -18.25
CA VAL A 67 11.36 14.57 -19.53
C VAL A 67 10.02 14.06 -20.06
N ILE A 68 9.73 12.79 -19.84
CA ILE A 68 8.49 12.13 -20.30
C ILE A 68 7.28 12.61 -19.48
N ILE A 69 7.41 12.60 -18.14
CA ILE A 69 6.30 12.92 -17.21
C ILE A 69 6.32 14.41 -16.82
N GLY A 70 7.50 15.02 -16.77
CA GLY A 70 7.72 16.34 -16.19
C GLY A 70 8.35 16.26 -14.79
N ASN A 71 8.81 17.40 -14.29
CA ASN A 71 9.50 17.48 -13.00
C ASN A 71 8.56 17.42 -11.78
N ASP A 72 7.24 17.60 -11.96
CA ASP A 72 6.24 17.51 -10.90
C ASP A 72 5.37 16.25 -11.08
N TYR A 73 5.88 15.12 -10.59
CA TYR A 73 5.17 13.84 -10.61
C TYR A 73 3.87 13.86 -9.82
N LYS A 74 3.76 14.73 -8.80
CA LYS A 74 2.57 14.82 -7.97
C LYS A 74 1.46 15.53 -8.74
N GLU A 75 1.75 16.66 -9.37
CA GLU A 75 0.81 17.39 -10.22
C GLU A 75 0.29 16.49 -11.34
N PHE A 76 1.20 15.77 -12.03
CA PHE A 76 0.84 14.78 -13.05
C PHE A 76 -0.14 13.71 -12.50
N CYS A 77 0.15 13.13 -11.33
CA CYS A 77 -0.75 12.15 -10.73
C CYS A 77 -2.09 12.75 -10.31
N ASP A 78 -2.09 13.98 -9.76
CA ASP A 78 -3.31 14.67 -9.35
C ASP A 78 -4.22 14.96 -10.56
N GLU A 79 -3.65 15.35 -11.70
CA GLU A 79 -4.37 15.52 -12.96
C GLU A 79 -5.01 14.20 -13.42
N ILE A 80 -4.23 13.11 -13.49
CA ILE A 80 -4.75 11.79 -13.88
C ILE A 80 -5.88 11.35 -12.95
N ILE A 81 -5.69 11.45 -11.63
CA ILE A 81 -6.70 11.07 -10.64
C ILE A 81 -7.98 11.89 -10.81
N SER A 82 -7.87 13.18 -11.15
CA SER A 82 -9.03 14.05 -11.36
C SER A 82 -9.85 13.68 -12.60
N SER A 83 -9.22 13.05 -13.60
CA SER A 83 -9.86 12.61 -14.84
C SER A 83 -10.62 11.27 -14.70
N ILE A 84 -10.34 10.50 -13.63
CA ILE A 84 -10.87 9.16 -13.43
C ILE A 84 -12.09 9.20 -12.49
N PRO A 85 -13.16 8.43 -12.75
CA PRO A 85 -14.30 8.36 -11.86
C PRO A 85 -13.88 7.86 -10.47
N PRO A 86 -14.20 8.60 -9.39
CA PRO A 86 -13.86 8.18 -8.05
C PRO A 86 -14.68 6.94 -7.64
N ARG A 87 -14.16 6.16 -6.69
CA ARG A 87 -14.91 5.07 -6.07
C ARG A 87 -16.20 5.61 -5.44
N SER A 88 -17.29 4.86 -5.57
CA SER A 88 -18.53 5.20 -4.86
C SER A 88 -18.33 5.10 -3.34
N ILE A 89 -19.08 5.90 -2.59
CA ILE A 89 -19.02 5.90 -1.11
C ILE A 89 -19.31 4.49 -0.56
N LYS A 90 -20.27 3.77 -1.17
CA LYS A 90 -20.62 2.40 -0.79
C LYS A 90 -19.46 1.44 -0.98
N GLU A 91 -18.82 1.45 -2.16
CA GLU A 91 -17.64 0.62 -2.42
C GLU A 91 -16.51 0.95 -1.45
N ARG A 92 -16.26 2.23 -1.20
CA ARG A 92 -15.24 2.65 -0.24
C ARG A 92 -15.47 2.08 1.15
N ILE A 93 -16.71 2.15 1.66
CA ILE A 93 -17.06 1.61 2.97
C ILE A 93 -16.92 0.08 2.98
N ILE A 94 -17.46 -0.61 1.97
CA ILE A 94 -17.38 -2.07 1.87
C ILE A 94 -15.93 -2.54 1.81
N THR A 95 -15.09 -1.91 0.99
CA THR A 95 -13.67 -2.24 0.89
C THR A 95 -12.95 -1.96 2.21
N SER A 96 -13.26 -0.84 2.87
CA SER A 96 -12.67 -0.52 4.18
C SER A 96 -13.01 -1.57 5.23
N ILE A 97 -14.29 -1.98 5.32
CA ILE A 97 -14.75 -3.00 6.26
C ILE A 97 -14.10 -4.35 5.96
N ALA A 98 -14.06 -4.75 4.68
CA ALA A 98 -13.45 -6.00 4.25
C ALA A 98 -11.94 -6.05 4.60
N ASN A 99 -11.23 -4.94 4.41
CA ASN A 99 -9.82 -4.82 4.77
C ASN A 99 -9.63 -4.87 6.29
N SER A 100 -10.41 -4.10 7.06
CA SER A 100 -10.36 -4.11 8.52
C SER A 100 -10.62 -5.51 9.10
N LEU A 101 -11.59 -6.24 8.55
CA LEU A 101 -11.88 -7.61 8.96
C LEU A 101 -10.71 -8.53 8.65
N THR A 102 -10.10 -8.38 7.47
CA THR A 102 -8.90 -9.15 7.09
C THR A 102 -7.75 -8.92 8.08
N TYR A 103 -7.46 -7.67 8.42
CA TYR A 103 -6.43 -7.33 9.40
C TYR A 103 -6.73 -7.90 10.79
N PHE A 104 -7.98 -7.82 11.22
CA PHE A 104 -8.41 -8.40 12.49
C PHE A 104 -8.21 -9.92 12.54
N VAL A 105 -8.59 -10.63 11.46
CA VAL A 105 -8.38 -12.08 11.36
C VAL A 105 -6.90 -12.42 11.39
N THR A 106 -6.05 -11.72 10.62
CA THR A 106 -4.61 -11.96 10.62
C THR A 106 -3.99 -11.76 12.01
N LEU A 107 -4.34 -10.67 12.71
CA LEU A 107 -3.85 -10.42 14.07
C LEU A 107 -4.35 -11.46 15.08
N SER A 108 -5.61 -11.89 14.94
CA SER A 108 -6.19 -12.93 15.79
C SER A 108 -5.47 -14.27 15.59
N VAL A 109 -5.14 -14.63 14.35
CA VAL A 109 -4.38 -15.85 14.04
C VAL A 109 -2.98 -15.76 14.65
N ILE A 110 -2.27 -14.64 14.50
CA ILE A 110 -0.94 -14.43 15.10
C ILE A 110 -1.00 -14.60 16.63
N TRP A 111 -2.01 -14.00 17.27
CA TRP A 111 -2.21 -14.10 18.71
C TRP A 111 -2.51 -15.53 19.17
N LEU A 112 -3.35 -16.26 18.43
CA LEU A 112 -3.66 -17.67 18.72
C LEU A 112 -2.39 -18.54 18.63
N PHE A 113 -1.60 -18.39 17.56
CA PHE A 113 -0.34 -19.12 17.40
C PHE A 113 0.64 -18.81 18.55
N SER A 114 0.80 -17.53 18.90
CA SER A 114 1.66 -17.12 20.01
C SER A 114 1.22 -17.72 21.34
N SER A 115 -0.09 -17.76 21.58
CA SER A 115 -0.66 -18.29 22.82
C SER A 115 -0.50 -19.81 22.94
N ILE A 116 -0.63 -20.55 21.83
CA ILE A 116 -0.39 -22.00 21.79
C ILE A 116 1.09 -22.30 22.09
N ILE A 117 2.02 -21.56 21.47
CA ILE A 117 3.45 -21.70 21.72
C ILE A 117 3.78 -21.44 23.19
N PHE A 118 3.23 -20.37 23.77
CA PHE A 118 3.42 -20.05 25.17
C PHE A 118 2.91 -21.16 26.09
N ALA A 119 1.71 -21.69 25.84
CA ALA A 119 1.15 -22.79 26.63
C ALA A 119 2.01 -24.07 26.57
N LEU A 120 2.56 -24.41 25.38
CA LEU A 120 3.46 -25.55 25.22
C LEU A 120 4.77 -25.38 25.99
N ILE A 121 5.36 -24.18 25.98
CA ILE A 121 6.62 -23.89 26.70
C ILE A 121 6.40 -23.89 28.21
N SER A 122 5.33 -23.25 28.68
CA SER A 122 5.05 -23.09 30.10
C SER A 122 4.52 -24.37 30.78
N LYS A 123 4.29 -25.46 30.01
CA LYS A 123 3.68 -26.74 30.48
C LYS A 123 2.38 -26.54 31.29
N ASN A 124 1.73 -25.40 31.11
CA ASN A 124 0.48 -25.08 31.78
C ASN A 124 -0.68 -25.57 30.93
N SER A 125 -1.81 -25.89 31.56
CA SER A 125 -3.02 -26.24 30.81
C SER A 125 -3.47 -25.04 29.96
N LEU A 126 -4.04 -25.31 28.77
CA LEU A 126 -4.67 -24.35 27.84
C LEU A 126 -5.91 -23.65 28.44
N THR A 127 -5.96 -23.48 29.77
CA THR A 127 -7.14 -23.01 30.47
C THR A 127 -7.18 -21.49 30.47
N LEU A 128 -8.19 -21.03 29.72
CA LEU A 128 -8.53 -19.65 29.40
C LEU A 128 -7.47 -18.95 28.54
N LEU A 129 -7.79 -18.85 27.25
CA LEU A 129 -7.40 -17.70 26.43
C LEU A 129 -8.38 -16.57 26.76
N PRO A 130 -8.19 -15.75 27.81
CA PRO A 130 -9.10 -14.65 28.05
C PRO A 130 -8.94 -13.68 26.89
N VAL A 131 -9.98 -13.60 26.06
CA VAL A 131 -10.14 -12.44 25.18
C VAL A 131 -10.49 -11.27 26.08
N THR A 132 -9.45 -10.66 26.65
CA THR A 132 -9.60 -9.49 27.51
C THR A 132 -10.06 -8.31 26.67
N SER A 133 -10.88 -7.43 27.23
CA SER A 133 -11.26 -6.16 26.59
C SER A 133 -10.03 -5.37 26.10
N GLY A 134 -8.90 -5.45 26.82
CA GLY A 134 -7.62 -4.87 26.43
C GLY A 134 -7.06 -5.41 25.11
N PHE A 135 -7.28 -6.69 24.76
CA PHE A 135 -6.85 -7.24 23.48
C PHE A 135 -7.61 -6.56 22.33
N ILE A 136 -8.94 -6.46 22.44
CA ILE A 136 -9.79 -5.82 21.42
C ILE A 136 -9.37 -4.36 21.22
N ILE A 137 -9.20 -3.61 22.32
CA ILE A 137 -8.78 -2.20 22.26
C ILE A 137 -7.42 -2.07 21.58
N ASN A 138 -6.44 -2.90 21.96
CA ASN A 138 -5.10 -2.88 21.37
C ASN A 138 -5.15 -3.23 19.88
N THR A 139 -5.89 -4.26 19.47
CA THR A 139 -6.06 -4.64 18.06
C THR A 139 -6.65 -3.50 17.23
N VAL A 140 -7.69 -2.84 17.73
CA VAL A 140 -8.31 -1.69 17.06
C VAL A 140 -7.33 -0.52 16.93
N LEU A 141 -6.55 -0.25 17.99
CA LEU A 141 -5.55 0.82 18.00
C LEU A 141 -4.42 0.55 16.99
N ILE A 142 -3.90 -0.68 16.95
CA ILE A 142 -2.89 -1.11 15.96
C ILE A 142 -3.41 -0.93 14.53
N ILE A 143 -4.62 -1.41 14.23
CA ILE A 143 -5.22 -1.27 12.90
C ILE A 143 -5.37 0.20 12.54
N SER A 144 -5.83 1.03 13.48
CA SER A 144 -6.02 2.47 13.25
C SER A 144 -4.70 3.18 12.95
N ILE A 145 -3.66 2.91 13.74
CA ILE A 145 -2.31 3.47 13.50
C ILE A 145 -1.76 3.00 12.16
N ALA A 146 -1.91 1.72 11.82
CA ALA A 146 -1.44 1.18 10.56
C ALA A 146 -2.12 1.86 9.35
N VAL A 147 -3.43 2.06 9.40
CA VAL A 147 -4.16 2.76 8.33
C VAL A 147 -3.72 4.22 8.20
N LEU A 148 -3.53 4.93 9.32
CA LEU A 148 -3.01 6.30 9.31
C LEU A 148 -1.60 6.36 8.72
N PHE A 149 -0.74 5.41 9.09
CA PHE A 149 0.63 5.31 8.60
C PHE A 149 0.67 5.06 7.09
N VAL A 150 -0.12 4.11 6.57
CA VAL A 150 -0.21 3.85 5.14
C VAL A 150 -0.68 5.09 4.38
N ASN A 151 -1.74 5.76 4.86
CA ASN A 151 -2.22 7.00 4.24
C ASN A 151 -1.18 8.12 4.27
N PHE A 152 -0.38 8.19 5.34
CA PHE A 152 0.72 9.13 5.43
C PHE A 152 1.79 8.83 4.37
N VAL A 153 2.26 7.59 4.28
CA VAL A 153 3.26 7.15 3.29
C VAL A 153 2.79 7.42 1.87
N CYS A 154 1.55 7.05 1.54
CA CYS A 154 0.99 7.29 0.20
C CYS A 154 0.96 8.78 -0.17
N LYS A 155 0.65 9.67 0.77
CA LYS A 155 0.63 11.13 0.51
C LYS A 155 2.01 11.76 0.43
N THR A 156 3.03 11.11 0.98
CA THR A 156 4.41 11.61 1.02
C THR A 156 5.35 10.88 0.07
N SER A 157 4.84 10.04 -0.85
CA SER A 157 5.69 9.23 -1.74
C SER A 157 6.68 10.08 -2.54
N PHE A 158 6.22 11.19 -3.12
CA PHE A 158 7.05 12.11 -3.89
C PHE A 158 7.94 13.05 -3.06
N ASN A 159 7.91 12.95 -1.73
CA ASN A 159 8.62 13.85 -0.83
C ASN A 159 9.71 13.08 -0.07
N GLU A 160 10.78 12.71 -0.78
CA GLU A 160 11.88 11.85 -0.31
C GLU A 160 12.51 12.32 1.03
N ASN A 161 12.56 13.63 1.26
CA ASN A 161 13.08 14.24 2.50
C ASN A 161 12.19 14.01 3.73
N ILE A 162 10.88 13.79 3.53
CA ILE A 162 9.91 13.64 4.62
C ILE A 162 9.69 12.17 4.96
N ALA A 163 9.64 11.29 3.95
CA ALA A 163 9.43 9.86 4.15
C ALA A 163 10.62 9.21 4.86
N SER A 164 11.85 9.45 4.40
CA SER A 164 13.05 8.81 4.97
C SER A 164 13.39 9.27 6.40
N SER A 165 13.18 10.56 6.71
CA SER A 165 13.43 11.11 8.05
C SER A 165 12.40 10.62 9.06
N LYS A 166 11.11 10.65 8.73
CA LYS A 166 10.03 10.23 9.65
C LYS A 166 9.91 8.71 9.81
N ILE A 167 10.24 7.92 8.77
CA ILE A 167 10.36 6.46 8.90
C ILE A 167 11.52 6.11 9.83
N LYS A 168 12.67 6.81 9.73
CA LYS A 168 13.78 6.67 10.68
C LYS A 168 13.36 7.09 12.10
N THR A 169 12.65 8.21 12.28
CA THR A 169 12.16 8.65 13.60
C THR A 169 11.15 7.66 14.19
N PHE A 170 10.26 7.09 13.38
CA PHE A 170 9.28 6.09 13.80
C PHE A 170 9.94 4.77 14.20
N LEU A 171 10.95 4.30 13.45
CA LEU A 171 11.74 3.13 13.82
C LEU A 171 12.57 3.36 15.08
N ILE A 172 13.13 4.56 15.27
CA ILE A 172 13.85 4.93 16.51
C ILE A 172 12.88 4.98 17.70
N ALA A 173 11.67 5.52 17.54
CA ALA A 173 10.65 5.56 18.58
C ALA A 173 10.04 4.18 18.92
N TRP A 174 10.26 3.17 18.08
CA TRP A 174 9.83 1.78 18.34
C TRP A 174 10.92 0.93 18.99
N VAL A 175 12.18 1.38 18.92
CA VAL A 175 13.37 0.73 19.52
C VAL A 175 13.70 1.30 20.91
N VAL A 176 13.18 2.48 21.26
CA VAL A 176 13.23 3.08 22.62
C VAL A 176 11.95 2.74 23.38
#